data_AF-A0A535Q8K6-F1
#
_entry.id   AF-A0A535Q8K6-F1
#
_cell.length_a   1.000
_cell.length_b   1.000
_cell.length_c   1.000
_cell.angle_alpha   90.00
_cell.angle_beta   90.00
_cell.angle_gamma   90.00
#
_symmetry.space_group_name_H-M   'P 1'
#
loop_
_entity.id
_entity.type
_entity.pdbx_description
1 polymer ?
#
loop_
_entity_poly.entity_id
_entity_poly.type
_entity_poly.pdbx_seq_one_letter_code
_entity_poly.pdbx_strand_id
1 'polypeptide(L)'
;MKLHELQPAPGSHHSRKRVGRGPGSGHGKTSTRGQKGQGARTSVNLPKTFEGGQTRLTMRTPKLRGFHNKWRKHFAVLNLTKLNRFDDGTEVRPELLVESGIVKEVGAGIKILGTGDLGKKLTIHAHRFSAEARRKIEAAGGTVAVIEVPAPIRPKTKRAKNQPKPPRPTPAPEPEAKAEPKQKKEKAPKAQASAGKQAGASSPKQPGASSGKQPKPEKGKS
;
A
#
# COMPACT_ATOMS: atom_id res chain seq x y z
N MET A 1 -13.01 15.43 -48.20
CA MET A 1 -12.01 16.25 -47.49
C MET A 1 -10.67 16.07 -48.17
N LYS A 2 -10.16 17.15 -48.76
CA LYS A 2 -8.79 17.22 -49.30
C LYS A 2 -7.82 17.58 -48.17
N LEU A 3 -6.52 17.35 -48.34
CA LEU A 3 -5.51 17.58 -47.30
C LEU A 3 -5.53 19.01 -46.70
N HIS A 4 -5.88 20.02 -47.50
CA HIS A 4 -5.94 21.42 -47.07
C HIS A 4 -7.25 21.82 -46.37
N GLU A 5 -8.25 20.93 -46.34
CA GLU A 5 -9.56 21.16 -45.73
C GLU A 5 -9.67 20.52 -44.34
N LEU A 6 -8.62 19.81 -43.89
CA LEU A 6 -8.61 19.14 -42.59
C LEU A 6 -8.61 20.17 -41.46
N GLN A 7 -9.74 20.26 -40.76
CA GLN A 7 -9.89 21.06 -39.56
C GLN A 7 -10.18 20.14 -38.38
N PRO A 8 -9.53 20.35 -37.22
CA PRO A 8 -9.85 19.61 -36.01
C PRO A 8 -11.26 20.00 -35.54
N ALA A 9 -11.95 19.08 -34.85
CA ALA A 9 -13.24 19.39 -34.24
C ALA A 9 -13.09 20.58 -33.28
N PRO A 10 -14.05 21.52 -33.24
CA PRO A 10 -13.95 22.70 -32.39
C PRO A 10 -13.79 22.27 -30.93
N GLY A 11 -12.79 22.85 -30.24
CA GLY A 11 -12.47 22.52 -28.85
C GLY A 11 -11.61 21.26 -28.63
N SER A 12 -11.28 20.50 -29.67
CA SER A 12 -10.39 19.32 -29.53
C SER A 12 -8.93 19.70 -29.23
N HIS A 13 -8.47 20.88 -29.67
CA HIS A 13 -7.11 21.35 -29.45
C HIS A 13 -7.10 22.75 -28.81
N HIS A 14 -6.31 22.89 -27.75
CA HIS A 14 -6.14 24.15 -27.01
C HIS A 14 -4.73 24.70 -27.22
N SER A 15 -4.61 26.02 -27.41
CA SER A 15 -3.30 26.66 -27.58
C SER A 15 -2.49 26.61 -26.27
N ARG A 16 -1.18 26.32 -26.37
CA ARG A 16 -0.31 26.29 -25.19
C ARG A 16 -0.09 27.70 -24.65
N LYS A 17 -0.27 27.85 -23.33
CA LYS A 17 0.13 29.06 -22.60
C LYS A 17 1.65 29.26 -22.66
N ARG A 18 2.10 30.33 -23.35
CA ARG A 18 3.50 30.75 -23.43
C ARG A 18 3.79 31.80 -22.36
N VAL A 19 4.57 31.44 -21.33
CA VAL A 19 4.94 32.34 -20.23
C VAL A 19 6.19 33.18 -20.58
N GLY A 20 6.35 34.35 -19.96
CA GLY A 20 7.51 35.21 -20.17
C GLY A 20 7.55 35.91 -21.53
N ARG A 21 6.38 36.31 -22.06
CA ARG A 21 6.23 37.01 -23.36
C ARG A 21 5.57 38.38 -23.19
N GLY A 22 6.20 39.24 -22.40
CA GLY A 22 5.74 40.61 -22.15
C GLY A 22 4.50 40.73 -21.24
N PRO A 23 4.23 41.92 -20.69
CA PRO A 23 3.14 42.14 -19.72
C PRO A 23 1.74 41.97 -20.35
N GLY A 24 1.55 42.32 -21.62
CA GLY A 24 0.26 42.19 -22.32
C GLY A 24 -0.26 40.75 -22.41
N SER A 25 0.60 39.75 -22.24
CA SER A 25 0.20 38.32 -22.18
C SER A 25 -0.43 37.89 -20.85
N GLY A 26 -0.44 38.75 -19.82
CA GLY A 26 -0.86 38.41 -18.44
C GLY A 26 0.11 37.51 -17.67
N HIS A 27 1.16 36.99 -18.34
CA HIS A 27 2.08 36.00 -17.80
C HIS A 27 3.55 36.37 -18.02
N GLY A 28 3.83 37.67 -18.21
CA GLY A 28 5.15 38.19 -18.57
C GLY A 28 6.12 38.30 -17.40
N LYS A 29 5.88 39.25 -16.49
CA LYS A 29 6.89 39.76 -15.54
C LYS A 29 7.50 38.69 -14.64
N THR A 30 6.68 37.79 -14.10
CA THR A 30 7.13 36.74 -13.16
C THR A 30 6.77 35.34 -13.64
N SER A 31 6.32 35.18 -14.89
CA SER A 31 5.89 33.88 -15.44
C SER A 31 4.96 33.11 -14.51
N THR A 32 4.01 33.82 -13.86
CA THR A 32 3.08 33.31 -12.85
C THR A 32 3.69 32.70 -11.59
N ARG A 33 4.97 32.97 -11.28
CA ARG A 33 5.65 32.45 -10.09
C ARG A 33 5.65 33.39 -8.89
N GLY A 34 5.22 34.64 -9.07
CA GLY A 34 5.19 35.64 -8.00
C GLY A 34 6.55 36.29 -7.71
N GLN A 35 6.72 36.80 -6.48
CA GLN A 35 7.91 37.51 -6.04
C GLN A 35 9.03 36.56 -5.57
N LYS A 36 10.10 37.11 -4.98
CA LYS A 36 11.27 36.36 -4.51
C LYS A 36 10.88 35.38 -3.39
N GLY A 37 10.91 34.09 -3.68
CA GLY A 37 10.71 33.00 -2.71
C GLY A 37 11.33 31.70 -3.21
N GLN A 38 11.36 30.65 -2.38
CA GLN A 38 11.90 29.35 -2.78
C GLN A 38 11.20 28.86 -4.05
N GLY A 39 9.86 28.82 -4.07
CA GLY A 39 9.00 28.39 -5.20
C GLY A 39 9.22 29.11 -6.54
N ALA A 40 9.84 30.30 -6.56
CA ALA A 40 10.10 31.06 -7.77
C ALA A 40 11.46 30.72 -8.44
N ARG A 41 12.33 29.98 -7.73
CA ARG A 41 13.67 29.60 -8.23
C ARG A 41 13.59 28.38 -9.17
N THR A 42 14.65 28.17 -9.95
CA THR A 42 14.70 27.09 -10.95
C THR A 42 14.75 25.69 -10.33
N SER A 43 15.38 25.54 -9.16
CA SER A 43 15.71 24.26 -8.53
C SER A 43 14.87 23.95 -7.27
N VAL A 44 13.56 24.15 -7.34
CA VAL A 44 12.67 23.82 -6.22
C VAL A 44 12.34 22.35 -6.25
N ASN A 45 13.04 21.56 -5.45
CA ASN A 45 12.77 20.15 -5.27
C ASN A 45 12.26 19.88 -3.85
N LEU A 46 11.12 20.48 -3.51
CA LEU A 46 10.46 20.21 -2.24
C LEU A 46 9.49 19.03 -2.42
N PRO A 47 9.64 17.94 -1.66
CA PRO A 47 8.75 16.80 -1.81
C PRO A 47 7.32 17.23 -1.45
N LYS A 48 6.33 16.76 -2.23
CA LYS A 48 4.91 17.12 -2.05
C LYS A 48 4.37 16.84 -0.64
N THR A 49 5.02 15.96 0.11
CA THR A 49 4.67 15.59 1.48
C THR A 49 5.38 16.41 2.56
N PHE A 50 6.18 17.41 2.21
CA PHE A 50 6.89 18.25 3.18
C PHE A 50 5.96 19.32 3.80
N GLU A 51 5.93 19.36 5.13
CA GLU A 51 5.05 20.24 5.92
C GLU A 51 5.87 21.30 6.70
N GLY A 52 6.98 21.81 6.15
CA GLY A 52 7.70 22.94 6.76
C GLY A 52 8.56 22.59 7.98
N GLY A 53 9.02 21.35 8.11
CA GLY A 53 9.76 20.84 9.28
C GLY A 53 8.87 20.10 10.29
N GLN A 54 7.56 20.16 10.11
CA GLN A 54 6.60 19.32 10.82
C GLN A 54 6.74 17.85 10.39
N THR A 55 6.49 16.91 11.31
CA THR A 55 6.43 15.47 10.99
C THR A 55 5.35 15.22 9.94
N ARG A 56 5.71 14.58 8.83
CA ARG A 56 4.80 14.39 7.69
C ARG A 56 3.62 13.51 8.05
N LEU A 57 2.47 13.72 7.41
CA LEU A 57 1.29 12.87 7.58
C LEU A 57 1.59 11.37 7.40
N THR A 58 2.41 11.01 6.42
CA THR A 58 2.79 9.60 6.16
C THR A 58 3.61 8.96 7.29
N MET A 59 4.25 9.75 8.15
CA MET A 59 4.98 9.27 9.32
C MET A 59 4.11 9.27 10.60
N ARG A 60 3.10 10.13 10.65
CA ARG A 60 2.14 10.21 11.77
C ARG A 60 1.13 9.08 11.73
N THR A 61 0.63 8.79 10.53
CA THR A 61 -0.38 7.75 10.35
C THR A 61 0.25 6.37 10.52
N PRO A 62 -0.37 5.47 11.32
CA PRO A 62 0.12 4.10 11.44
C PRO A 62 0.10 3.41 10.07
N LYS A 63 1.01 2.46 9.86
CA LYS A 63 0.97 1.60 8.68
C LYS A 63 -0.33 0.79 8.69
N LEU A 64 -0.90 0.57 7.50
CA LEU A 64 -2.09 -0.26 7.34
C LEU A 64 -1.83 -1.63 7.98
N ARG A 65 -2.80 -2.12 8.76
CA ARG A 65 -2.61 -3.36 9.54
C ARG A 65 -2.46 -4.57 8.60
N GLY A 66 -1.56 -5.49 8.95
CA GLY A 66 -1.37 -6.77 8.25
C GLY A 66 -0.29 -6.75 7.15
N PHE A 67 -0.20 -7.86 6.41
CA PHE A 67 0.72 -8.02 5.28
C PHE A 67 -0.06 -8.13 3.96
N HIS A 68 0.58 -7.73 2.85
CA HIS A 68 0.00 -7.91 1.53
C HIS A 68 0.19 -9.35 1.04
N ASN A 69 -0.90 -10.11 0.93
CA ASN A 69 -0.86 -11.48 0.43
C ASN A 69 -0.67 -11.51 -1.11
N LYS A 70 0.54 -11.85 -1.55
CA LYS A 70 0.90 -12.00 -2.98
C LYS A 70 0.21 -13.16 -3.68
N TRP A 71 -0.32 -14.14 -2.94
CA TRP A 71 -0.98 -15.33 -3.48
C TRP A 71 -2.51 -15.25 -3.43
N ARG A 72 -3.06 -14.03 -3.28
CA ARG A 72 -4.51 -13.83 -3.30
C ARG A 72 -5.07 -14.25 -4.67
N LYS A 73 -5.97 -15.24 -4.67
CA LYS A 73 -6.72 -15.62 -5.88
C LYS A 73 -7.83 -14.59 -6.13
N HIS A 74 -7.74 -13.91 -7.26
CA HIS A 74 -8.76 -12.96 -7.71
C HIS A 74 -9.76 -13.68 -8.61
N PHE A 75 -11.01 -13.76 -8.18
CA PHE A 75 -12.11 -14.30 -8.97
C PHE A 75 -12.80 -13.16 -9.72
N ALA A 76 -13.21 -13.42 -10.96
CA ALA A 76 -14.14 -12.56 -11.68
C ALA A 76 -15.51 -12.66 -10.99
N VAL A 77 -16.00 -11.54 -10.47
CA VAL A 77 -17.25 -11.49 -9.72
C VAL A 77 -18.40 -11.11 -10.64
N LEU A 78 -19.44 -11.94 -10.65
CA LEU A 78 -20.67 -11.71 -11.39
C LEU A 78 -21.89 -11.73 -10.47
N ASN A 79 -22.82 -10.81 -10.73
CA ASN A 79 -24.10 -10.73 -10.04
C ASN A 79 -25.21 -11.24 -10.96
N LEU A 80 -26.33 -11.68 -10.38
CA LEU A 80 -27.48 -12.22 -11.12
C LEU A 80 -28.07 -11.22 -12.13
N THR A 81 -28.04 -9.92 -11.83
CA THR A 81 -28.53 -8.87 -12.74
C THR A 81 -27.89 -8.89 -14.12
N LYS A 82 -26.60 -9.24 -14.22
CA LYS A 82 -25.88 -9.30 -15.50
C LYS A 82 -26.28 -10.51 -16.33
N LEU A 83 -26.78 -11.57 -15.69
CA LEU A 83 -27.17 -12.82 -16.36
C LEU A 83 -28.53 -12.69 -17.05
N ASN A 84 -29.37 -11.72 -16.67
CA ASN A 84 -30.66 -11.45 -17.32
C ASN A 84 -30.54 -11.04 -18.81
N ARG A 85 -29.32 -10.78 -19.31
CA ARG A 85 -29.07 -10.48 -20.72
C ARG A 85 -29.19 -11.70 -21.63
N PHE A 86 -28.98 -12.90 -21.11
CA PHE A 86 -29.08 -14.15 -21.88
C PHE A 86 -30.52 -14.59 -22.02
N ASP A 87 -30.84 -15.37 -23.05
CA ASP A 87 -32.20 -15.89 -23.26
C ASP A 87 -32.50 -17.07 -22.34
N ASP A 88 -33.79 -17.36 -22.16
CA ASP A 88 -34.24 -18.47 -21.34
C ASP A 88 -33.74 -19.82 -21.89
N GLY A 89 -33.23 -20.67 -21.01
CA GLY A 89 -32.67 -21.98 -21.34
C GLY A 89 -31.19 -21.94 -21.75
N THR A 90 -30.55 -20.78 -21.82
CA THR A 90 -29.15 -20.68 -22.26
C THR A 90 -28.18 -21.33 -21.26
N GLU A 91 -27.22 -22.10 -21.77
CA GLU A 91 -26.09 -22.61 -21.01
C GLU A 91 -25.01 -21.51 -20.85
N VAL A 92 -24.92 -20.94 -19.66
CA VAL A 92 -23.93 -19.91 -19.33
C VAL A 92 -22.62 -20.57 -18.94
N ARG A 93 -21.73 -20.73 -19.91
CA ARG A 93 -20.35 -21.18 -19.70
C ARG A 93 -19.37 -20.01 -19.54
N PRO A 94 -18.19 -20.22 -18.92
CA PRO A 94 -17.16 -19.20 -18.82
C PRO A 94 -16.74 -18.60 -20.18
N GLU A 95 -16.69 -19.40 -21.24
CA GLU A 95 -16.34 -18.96 -22.60
C GLU A 95 -17.36 -17.95 -23.15
N LEU A 96 -18.65 -18.30 -23.07
CA LEU A 96 -19.76 -17.44 -23.48
C LEU A 96 -19.80 -16.10 -22.70
N LEU A 97 -19.40 -16.11 -21.43
CA LEU A 97 -19.28 -14.89 -20.61
C LEU A 97 -18.15 -13.96 -21.07
N VAL A 98 -17.10 -14.52 -21.68
CA VAL A 98 -15.99 -13.75 -22.26
C VAL A 98 -16.37 -13.20 -23.62
N GLU A 99 -16.97 -14.04 -24.48
CA GLU A 99 -17.45 -13.63 -25.81
C GLU A 99 -18.50 -12.51 -25.74
N SER A 100 -19.44 -12.61 -24.79
CA SER A 100 -20.44 -11.57 -24.54
C SER A 100 -19.87 -10.29 -23.88
N GLY A 101 -18.57 -10.25 -23.57
CA GLY A 101 -17.89 -9.11 -22.96
C GLY A 101 -18.32 -8.82 -21.51
N ILE A 102 -19.08 -9.72 -20.88
CA ILE A 102 -19.51 -9.57 -19.48
C ILE A 102 -18.32 -9.76 -18.53
N VAL A 103 -17.40 -10.65 -18.88
CA VAL A 103 -16.12 -10.87 -18.19
C VAL A 103 -14.98 -10.62 -19.17
N LYS A 104 -14.06 -9.70 -18.83
CA LYS A 104 -12.85 -9.46 -19.64
C LYS A 104 -11.74 -10.46 -19.33
N GLU A 105 -11.49 -10.69 -18.05
CA GLU A 105 -10.48 -11.62 -17.57
C GLU A 105 -11.08 -12.51 -16.48
N VAL A 106 -10.92 -13.83 -16.65
CA VAL A 106 -11.46 -14.83 -15.72
C VAL A 106 -10.58 -14.97 -14.47
N GLY A 107 -9.31 -14.58 -14.54
CA GLY A 107 -8.38 -14.64 -13.40
C GLY A 107 -8.27 -16.06 -12.83
N ALA A 108 -8.55 -16.23 -11.54
CA ALA A 108 -8.57 -17.53 -10.87
C ALA A 108 -9.89 -18.31 -11.04
N GLY A 109 -10.86 -17.76 -11.76
CA GLY A 109 -12.18 -18.34 -12.00
C GLY A 109 -13.32 -17.34 -11.79
N ILE A 110 -14.53 -17.78 -12.08
CA ILE A 110 -15.76 -16.99 -11.97
C ILE A 110 -16.50 -17.32 -10.67
N LYS A 111 -16.85 -16.29 -9.91
CA LYS A 111 -17.69 -16.39 -8.71
C LYS A 111 -19.01 -15.64 -8.91
N ILE A 112 -20.12 -16.34 -8.70
CA ILE A 112 -21.46 -15.76 -8.80
C ILE A 112 -22.00 -15.37 -7.42
N LEU A 113 -22.47 -14.13 -7.32
CA LEU A 113 -23.08 -13.53 -6.13
C LEU A 113 -24.58 -13.28 -6.35
N GLY A 114 -25.33 -13.29 -5.24
CA GLY A 114 -26.80 -13.23 -5.24
C GLY A 114 -27.42 -11.83 -5.33
N THR A 115 -26.66 -10.81 -5.73
CA THR A 115 -27.19 -9.45 -5.83
C THR A 115 -28.12 -9.30 -7.03
N GLY A 116 -29.35 -8.85 -6.75
CA GLY A 116 -30.46 -8.75 -7.73
C GLY A 116 -31.20 -10.06 -7.93
N ASP A 117 -32.16 -10.05 -8.86
CA ASP A 117 -33.06 -11.17 -9.12
C ASP A 117 -32.85 -11.72 -10.54
N LEU A 118 -33.04 -13.02 -10.66
CA LEU A 118 -32.91 -13.76 -11.91
C LEU A 118 -34.33 -14.13 -12.37
N GLY A 119 -34.81 -13.49 -13.43
CA GLY A 119 -36.13 -13.79 -14.01
C GLY A 119 -36.10 -14.93 -15.02
N LYS A 120 -34.90 -15.44 -15.35
CA LYS A 120 -34.65 -16.35 -16.45
C LYS A 120 -34.17 -17.71 -16.00
N LYS A 121 -34.59 -18.76 -16.71
CA LYS A 121 -34.18 -20.15 -16.43
C LYS A 121 -32.85 -20.42 -17.10
N LEU A 122 -31.75 -20.30 -16.36
CA LEU A 122 -30.39 -20.48 -16.91
C LEU A 122 -29.71 -21.70 -16.31
N THR A 123 -28.90 -22.37 -17.14
CA THR A 123 -27.96 -23.40 -16.70
C THR A 123 -26.59 -22.77 -16.54
N ILE A 124 -26.16 -22.52 -15.30
CA ILE A 124 -24.97 -21.70 -15.05
C ILE A 124 -23.79 -22.55 -14.61
N HIS A 125 -22.72 -22.51 -15.40
CA HIS A 125 -21.45 -23.15 -15.11
C HIS A 125 -20.43 -22.14 -14.56
N ALA A 126 -20.11 -22.24 -13.27
CA ALA A 126 -19.12 -21.36 -12.66
C ALA A 126 -18.28 -22.08 -11.59
N HIS A 127 -17.20 -21.45 -11.17
CA HIS A 127 -16.22 -22.07 -10.28
C HIS A 127 -16.63 -21.95 -8.80
N ARG A 128 -17.35 -20.87 -8.44
CA ARG A 128 -17.88 -20.65 -7.10
C ARG A 128 -19.23 -19.95 -7.14
N PHE A 129 -20.10 -20.29 -6.19
CA PHE A 129 -21.39 -19.65 -5.99
C PHE A 129 -21.55 -19.24 -4.52
N SER A 130 -22.11 -18.06 -4.28
CA SER A 130 -22.61 -17.69 -2.95
C SER A 130 -23.87 -18.49 -2.58
N ALA A 131 -24.14 -18.66 -1.29
CA ALA A 131 -25.32 -19.39 -0.83
C ALA A 131 -26.63 -18.73 -1.31
N GLU A 132 -26.70 -17.41 -1.28
CA GLU A 132 -27.84 -16.64 -1.78
C GLU A 132 -28.03 -16.80 -3.29
N ALA A 133 -26.94 -16.79 -4.07
CA ALA A 133 -27.03 -17.01 -5.51
C ALA A 133 -27.62 -18.38 -5.85
N ARG A 134 -27.18 -19.45 -5.18
CA ARG A 134 -27.72 -20.79 -5.40
C ARG A 134 -29.23 -20.84 -5.18
N ARG A 135 -29.68 -20.33 -4.02
CA ARG A 135 -31.09 -20.28 -3.67
C ARG A 135 -31.92 -19.53 -4.70
N LYS A 136 -31.45 -18.36 -5.16
CA LYS A 136 -32.16 -17.56 -6.16
C LYS A 136 -32.19 -18.20 -7.55
N ILE A 137 -31.10 -18.86 -7.97
CA ILE A 137 -31.05 -19.57 -9.25
C ILE A 137 -32.01 -20.77 -9.23
N GLU A 138 -32.00 -21.55 -8.15
CA GLU A 138 -32.91 -22.68 -7.95
C GLU A 138 -34.37 -22.23 -7.85
N ALA A 139 -34.65 -21.11 -7.17
CA ALA A 139 -35.99 -20.51 -7.10
C ALA A 139 -36.51 -20.03 -8.46
N ALA A 140 -35.62 -19.57 -9.35
CA ALA A 140 -35.96 -19.24 -10.73
C ALA A 140 -36.14 -20.50 -11.62
N GLY A 141 -35.88 -21.71 -11.10
CA GLY A 141 -35.94 -22.96 -11.85
C GLY A 141 -34.72 -23.18 -12.76
N GLY A 142 -33.60 -22.49 -12.51
CA GLY A 142 -32.33 -22.69 -13.17
C GLY A 142 -31.48 -23.79 -12.53
N THR A 143 -30.40 -24.19 -13.20
CA THR A 143 -29.48 -25.22 -12.70
C THR A 143 -28.11 -24.63 -12.39
N VAL A 144 -27.52 -25.11 -11.28
CA VAL A 144 -26.20 -24.66 -10.80
C VAL A 144 -25.19 -25.77 -11.04
N ALA A 145 -24.28 -25.57 -11.99
CA ALA A 145 -23.17 -26.49 -12.26
C ALA A 145 -21.85 -25.89 -11.77
N VAL A 146 -21.19 -26.56 -10.82
CA VAL A 146 -19.89 -26.13 -10.31
C VAL A 146 -18.78 -26.76 -11.14
N ILE A 147 -18.03 -25.95 -11.89
CA ILE A 147 -16.79 -26.40 -12.54
C ILE A 147 -15.70 -26.41 -11.48
N GLU A 148 -15.17 -27.59 -11.16
CA GLU A 148 -13.98 -27.67 -10.31
C GLU A 148 -12.77 -27.11 -11.07
N VAL A 149 -12.14 -26.07 -10.52
CA VAL A 149 -10.80 -25.68 -10.97
C VAL A 149 -9.86 -26.81 -10.54
N PRO A 150 -9.16 -27.52 -11.46
CA PRO A 150 -8.13 -28.45 -11.04
C PRO A 150 -7.14 -27.67 -10.17
N ALA A 151 -6.84 -28.19 -8.98
CA ALA A 151 -5.87 -27.56 -8.09
C ALA A 151 -4.61 -27.24 -8.90
N PRO A 152 -3.97 -26.06 -8.72
CA PRO A 152 -2.72 -25.79 -9.42
C PRO A 152 -1.80 -26.96 -9.09
N ILE A 153 -1.49 -27.76 -10.11
CA ILE A 153 -0.52 -28.85 -10.02
C ILE A 153 0.78 -28.12 -9.73
N ARG A 154 1.10 -27.95 -8.44
CA ARG A 154 2.46 -27.62 -8.05
C ARG A 154 3.25 -28.79 -8.65
N PRO A 155 4.17 -28.58 -9.60
CA PRO A 155 5.06 -29.66 -9.95
C PRO A 155 5.67 -30.08 -8.61
N LYS A 156 5.41 -31.32 -8.18
CA LYS A 156 6.12 -31.88 -7.02
C LYS A 156 7.57 -31.67 -7.40
N THR A 157 8.25 -30.71 -6.78
CA THR A 157 9.69 -30.57 -6.94
C THR A 157 10.21 -31.96 -6.69
N LYS A 158 10.86 -32.58 -7.68
CA LYS A 158 11.54 -33.85 -7.50
C LYS A 158 12.56 -33.58 -6.42
N ARG A 159 12.21 -33.76 -5.14
CA ARG A 159 13.20 -33.87 -4.09
C ARG A 159 13.95 -35.12 -4.51
N ALA A 160 15.18 -34.94 -4.99
CA ALA A 160 16.01 -36.05 -5.43
C ALA A 160 15.94 -37.12 -4.34
N LYS A 161 15.61 -38.35 -4.73
CA LYS A 161 15.37 -39.48 -3.82
C LYS A 161 16.55 -39.74 -2.85
N ASN A 162 17.72 -39.10 -3.09
CA ASN A 162 18.97 -39.24 -2.35
C ASN A 162 19.42 -38.00 -1.52
N GLN A 163 18.58 -37.02 -1.24
CA GLN A 163 18.94 -35.95 -0.29
C GLN A 163 18.43 -36.30 1.12
N PRO A 164 19.31 -36.50 2.13
CA PRO A 164 18.85 -36.79 3.49
C PRO A 164 17.96 -35.66 4.01
N LYS A 165 16.92 -36.04 4.76
CA LYS A 165 16.01 -35.10 5.43
C LYS A 165 16.85 -34.30 6.46
N PRO A 166 16.74 -32.97 6.54
CA PRO A 166 17.45 -32.23 7.58
C PRO A 166 17.04 -32.80 8.94
N PRO A 167 18.00 -33.11 9.84
CA PRO A 167 17.67 -33.68 11.14
C PRO A 167 16.77 -32.69 11.88
N ARG A 168 15.65 -33.20 12.37
CA ARG A 168 14.79 -32.44 13.29
C ARG A 168 15.64 -32.15 14.52
N PRO A 169 15.72 -30.90 15.03
CA PRO A 169 16.40 -30.65 16.29
C PRO A 169 15.73 -31.53 17.35
N THR A 170 16.52 -32.39 17.99
CA THR A 170 16.07 -33.24 19.08
C THR A 170 15.59 -32.34 20.22
N PRO A 171 14.42 -32.61 20.82
CA PRO A 171 14.04 -31.94 22.05
C PRO A 171 15.10 -32.24 23.12
N ALA A 172 15.57 -31.19 23.80
CA ALA A 172 16.52 -31.32 24.90
C ALA A 172 15.96 -32.29 25.95
N PRO A 173 16.74 -33.30 26.39
CA PRO A 173 16.33 -34.18 27.48
C PRO A 173 16.55 -33.47 28.82
N GLU A 174 15.49 -33.26 29.59
CA GLU A 174 15.60 -33.28 31.06
C GLU A 174 15.77 -34.73 31.49
N PRO A 175 16.72 -35.02 32.41
CA PRO A 175 16.29 -35.72 33.62
C PRO A 175 17.03 -35.31 34.90
N GLU A 176 16.21 -35.05 35.92
CA GLU A 176 16.20 -35.64 37.27
C GLU A 176 17.39 -35.55 38.24
N ALA A 177 16.99 -35.17 39.46
CA ALA A 177 17.72 -35.03 40.71
C ALA A 177 18.60 -36.21 41.13
N LYS A 178 19.78 -35.89 41.69
CA LYS A 178 20.43 -36.66 42.77
C LYS A 178 21.09 -35.74 43.80
N ALA A 179 20.59 -35.86 45.03
CA ALA A 179 21.23 -35.84 46.35
C ALA A 179 22.32 -34.81 46.71
N GLU A 180 22.08 -34.09 47.81
CA GLU A 180 23.03 -33.31 48.62
C GLU A 180 24.25 -34.15 49.07
N PRO A 181 25.35 -33.48 49.49
CA PRO A 181 25.51 -33.36 50.94
C PRO A 181 25.88 -31.94 51.43
N LYS A 182 25.39 -31.69 52.64
CA LYS A 182 25.55 -30.53 53.52
C LYS A 182 27.00 -30.11 53.73
N GLN A 183 27.23 -28.80 53.85
CA GLN A 183 27.90 -28.22 55.03
C GLN A 183 27.46 -26.78 55.29
N LYS A 184 27.05 -26.56 56.54
CA LYS A 184 26.60 -25.32 57.17
C LYS A 184 27.74 -24.30 57.25
N LYS A 185 27.42 -23.01 57.19
CA LYS A 185 27.50 -22.08 58.34
C LYS A 185 27.06 -20.66 57.97
N GLU A 186 26.19 -20.14 58.84
CA GLU A 186 26.14 -18.76 59.38
C GLU A 186 26.12 -17.56 58.42
N LYS A 187 25.44 -16.45 58.68
CA LYS A 187 24.35 -16.00 59.56
C LYS A 187 24.09 -14.58 59.01
N ALA A 188 22.84 -14.16 59.01
CA ALA A 188 22.34 -12.83 58.59
C ALA A 188 22.99 -11.65 59.38
N PRO A 189 22.61 -10.35 59.23
CA PRO A 189 21.55 -9.75 58.39
C PRO A 189 21.85 -8.34 57.76
N LYS A 190 21.06 -8.00 56.73
CA LYS A 190 20.17 -6.81 56.56
C LYS A 190 20.59 -5.42 57.08
N ALA A 191 20.64 -4.41 56.18
CA ALA A 191 20.05 -3.04 56.27
C ALA A 191 20.66 -2.15 55.15
N GLN A 192 19.91 -1.66 54.16
CA GLN A 192 19.12 -0.42 54.12
C GLN A 192 19.90 0.91 54.28
N ALA A 193 19.79 1.72 53.22
CA ALA A 193 19.53 3.17 53.19
C ALA A 193 20.69 4.20 52.99
N SER A 194 20.24 5.32 52.40
CA SER A 194 20.83 6.69 52.28
C SER A 194 21.87 6.90 51.16
N ALA A 195 21.66 7.77 50.16
CA ALA A 195 21.33 9.21 50.11
C ALA A 195 22.54 10.13 50.40
N GLY A 196 22.94 10.93 49.40
CA GLY A 196 23.46 12.29 49.62
C GLY A 196 24.85 12.66 49.08
N LYS A 197 24.85 13.66 48.17
CA LYS A 197 25.53 14.97 48.29
C LYS A 197 26.93 15.22 47.68
N GLN A 198 26.92 16.00 46.58
CA GLN A 198 27.66 17.23 46.21
C GLN A 198 29.16 17.48 46.57
N ALA A 199 29.86 18.05 45.57
CA ALA A 199 30.64 19.32 45.58
C ALA A 199 32.17 19.27 45.29
N GLY A 200 32.65 20.30 44.55
CA GLY A 200 34.05 20.79 44.50
C GLY A 200 34.74 20.63 43.13
N ALA A 201 34.75 21.60 42.20
CA ALA A 201 35.46 22.90 42.14
C ALA A 201 36.92 22.83 41.64
N SER A 202 37.19 23.62 40.58
CA SER A 202 38.35 24.52 40.37
C SER A 202 39.00 24.46 38.97
N SER A 203 39.06 25.62 38.31
CA SER A 203 39.87 25.94 37.12
C SER A 203 41.19 26.60 37.54
N PRO A 204 42.20 26.59 36.66
CA PRO A 204 42.78 27.84 36.12
C PRO A 204 43.23 27.65 34.64
N LYS A 205 43.59 28.61 33.77
CA LYS A 205 43.65 30.09 33.68
C LYS A 205 44.16 30.39 32.24
N GLN A 206 43.70 31.47 31.59
CA GLN A 206 44.20 31.98 30.29
C GLN A 206 45.51 32.78 30.42
N PRO A 207 46.20 33.09 29.30
CA PRO A 207 46.14 34.45 28.69
C PRO A 207 46.18 34.38 27.14
N GLY A 208 45.96 35.41 26.30
CA GLY A 208 45.81 36.86 26.44
C GLY A 208 45.42 37.48 25.07
N ALA A 209 45.14 38.78 25.08
CA ALA A 209 44.38 39.55 24.09
C ALA A 209 45.14 40.10 22.87
N SER A 210 44.42 40.46 21.79
CA SER A 210 44.66 41.69 20.99
C SER A 210 43.44 42.10 20.11
N SER A 211 43.07 43.38 20.25
CA SER A 211 42.33 44.34 19.36
C SER A 211 41.69 43.83 18.05
N GLY A 212 40.47 44.21 17.62
CA GLY A 212 39.65 45.40 17.87
C GLY A 212 39.41 46.17 16.56
N LYS A 213 38.20 46.12 15.97
CA LYS A 213 37.59 47.21 15.15
C LYS A 213 36.11 46.92 14.82
N GLN A 214 35.19 47.76 15.27
CA GLN A 214 33.79 47.82 14.83
C GLN A 214 33.62 48.95 13.78
N PRO A 215 32.70 48.83 12.80
CA PRO A 215 32.20 49.97 12.02
C PRO A 215 30.88 50.55 12.59
N LYS A 216 30.76 51.88 12.49
CA LYS A 216 29.62 52.73 12.92
C LYS A 216 28.39 52.60 12.01
N PRO A 217 27.15 52.83 12.50
CA PRO A 217 25.97 53.06 11.66
C PRO A 217 25.68 54.55 11.44
N GLU A 218 25.51 54.99 10.19
CA GLU A 218 25.00 56.32 9.85
C GLU A 218 23.46 56.33 9.91
N LYS A 219 22.93 57.19 10.78
CA LYS A 219 21.54 57.64 10.81
C LYS A 219 21.39 58.84 9.89
N GLY A 220 20.22 58.90 9.24
CA GLY A 220 19.88 59.87 8.21
C GLY A 220 19.79 61.34 8.63
N LYS A 221 19.61 62.16 7.60
CA LYS A 221 19.16 63.54 7.68
C LYS A 221 18.16 63.80 6.56
N SER A 222 17.08 64.51 6.94
CA SER A 222 16.22 65.43 6.17
C SER A 222 15.70 64.95 4.82
#